data_AF-A0A5N6M200-F1
#
_entry.id   AF-A0A5N6M200-F1
#
_cell.length_a   1.000
_cell.length_b   1.000
_cell.length_c   1.000
_cell.angle_alpha   90.00
_cell.angle_beta   90.00
_cell.angle_gamma   90.00
#
_symmetry.space_group_name_H-M   'P 1'
#
loop_
_entity.id
_entity.type
_entity.pdbx_description
1 polymer ?
#
loop_
_entity_poly.entity_id
_entity_poly.type
_entity_poly.pdbx_seq_one_letter_code
_entity_poly.pdbx_strand_id
1 'polypeptide(L)'
;MSLRFTSFIEYEEDDVEYNKICDEHKHLLETLPKGSGWSIQHLYNYNGFWIDEMLLKAILLLDTYFKSEPTDIVLASFMKSGTTWLKTLMFSTLNRDRDPKDVLVSKWHFMCKLRSKDLTPLSFDEAFELFCLGVSEFGPFWEHVLSYWRASLESPDKILFLRYEELKKQPEVVVNKKGVEKLGNFEVEKQSFFRKGEIGDWKNYLSEEMKDRIDGITKQKFQGSGLIGFNE
;
A
#
# COMPACT_ATOMS: atom_id res chain seq x y z
N MET A 1 -1.43 0.60 -28.69
CA MET A 1 -0.68 0.37 -27.45
C MET A 1 -1.39 -0.73 -26.69
N SER A 2 -0.89 -1.96 -26.77
CA SER A 2 -1.52 -3.11 -26.10
C SER A 2 -1.11 -3.07 -24.63
N LEU A 3 -2.03 -2.73 -23.74
CA LEU A 3 -1.84 -2.94 -22.32
C LEU A 3 -1.74 -4.45 -22.09
N ARG A 4 -0.52 -4.96 -21.88
CA ARG A 4 -0.36 -6.29 -21.29
C ARG A 4 -0.77 -6.16 -19.83
N PHE A 5 -2.05 -6.41 -19.56
CA PHE A 5 -2.39 -7.01 -18.27
C PHE A 5 -1.65 -8.35 -18.28
N THR A 6 -0.61 -8.48 -17.46
CA THR A 6 0.05 -9.77 -17.25
C THR A 6 -1.06 -10.74 -16.88
N SER A 7 -1.33 -11.65 -17.82
CA SER A 7 -2.06 -12.88 -17.58
C SER A 7 -1.49 -13.52 -16.32
N PHE A 8 -2.35 -14.15 -15.53
CA PHE A 8 -1.94 -15.06 -14.46
C PHE A 8 -0.74 -15.85 -14.95
N ILE A 9 0.36 -15.80 -14.19
CA ILE A 9 1.51 -16.65 -14.51
C ILE A 9 0.99 -18.08 -14.36
N GLU A 10 0.86 -18.78 -15.48
CA GLU A 10 0.51 -20.20 -15.50
C GLU A 10 1.77 -20.95 -15.05
N TYR A 11 1.70 -21.56 -13.88
CA TYR A 11 2.76 -22.40 -13.33
C TYR A 11 2.35 -23.87 -13.48
N GLU A 12 3.26 -24.72 -13.94
CA GLU A 12 3.10 -26.17 -13.87
C GLU A 12 3.62 -26.65 -12.50
N GLU A 13 2.88 -27.53 -11.82
CA GLU A 13 3.23 -28.04 -10.47
C GLU A 13 4.60 -28.77 -10.42
N ASP A 14 5.15 -29.15 -11.58
CA ASP A 14 6.45 -29.83 -11.73
C ASP A 14 7.65 -28.87 -11.90
N ASP A 15 7.45 -27.55 -11.81
CA ASP A 15 8.54 -26.59 -11.86
C ASP A 15 9.41 -26.67 -10.58
N VAL A 16 10.66 -27.11 -10.74
CA VAL A 16 11.66 -27.25 -9.65
C VAL A 16 11.87 -25.92 -8.93
N GLU A 17 11.83 -24.82 -9.65
CA GLU A 17 12.04 -23.48 -9.11
C GLU A 17 10.81 -23.01 -8.32
N TYR A 18 9.60 -23.32 -8.79
CA TYR A 18 8.37 -23.09 -8.03
C TYR A 18 8.34 -23.88 -6.72
N ASN A 19 8.77 -25.15 -6.74
CA ASN A 19 8.83 -25.99 -5.55
C ASN A 19 9.83 -25.46 -4.53
N LYS A 20 11.01 -25.01 -4.99
CA LYS A 20 12.00 -24.33 -4.14
C LYS A 20 11.42 -23.07 -3.48
N ILE A 21 10.66 -22.26 -4.22
CA ILE A 21 9.99 -21.08 -3.67
C ILE A 21 8.94 -21.47 -2.62
N CYS A 22 8.20 -22.54 -2.84
CA CYS A 22 7.22 -23.02 -1.86
C CYS A 22 7.89 -23.48 -0.56
N ASP A 23 9.05 -24.12 -0.64
CA ASP A 23 9.80 -24.54 0.53
C ASP A 23 10.46 -23.35 1.26
N GLU A 24 11.00 -22.39 0.52
CA GLU A 24 11.49 -21.12 1.08
C GLU A 24 10.37 -20.33 1.75
N HIS A 25 9.20 -20.24 1.11
CA HIS A 25 8.02 -19.59 1.67
C HIS A 25 7.62 -20.21 3.01
N LYS A 26 7.52 -21.55 3.11
CA LYS A 26 7.24 -22.25 4.37
C LYS A 26 8.29 -21.93 5.44
N HIS A 27 9.57 -22.00 5.08
CA HIS A 27 10.66 -21.69 6.00
C HIS A 27 10.59 -20.25 6.54
N LEU A 28 10.27 -19.28 5.67
CA LEU A 28 10.11 -17.88 6.07
C LEU A 28 8.89 -17.68 6.98
N LEU A 29 7.77 -18.36 6.75
CA LEU A 29 6.59 -18.29 7.65
C LEU A 29 6.89 -18.82 9.07
N GLU A 30 7.86 -19.73 9.21
CA GLU A 30 8.27 -20.26 10.51
C GLU A 30 9.27 -19.34 11.23
N THR A 31 10.13 -18.65 10.48
CA THR A 31 11.30 -17.95 11.03
C THR A 31 11.12 -16.43 11.15
N LEU A 32 10.29 -15.81 10.31
CA LEU A 32 10.11 -14.36 10.33
C LEU A 32 9.34 -13.90 11.59
N PRO A 33 9.68 -12.72 12.15
CA PRO A 33 8.90 -12.13 13.23
C PRO A 33 7.43 -11.97 12.84
N LYS A 34 6.52 -12.38 13.74
CA LYS A 34 5.07 -12.33 13.52
C LYS A 34 4.44 -11.16 14.26
N GLY A 35 3.46 -10.53 13.63
CA GLY A 35 2.68 -9.43 14.17
C GLY A 35 1.20 -9.59 13.84
N SER A 36 0.34 -8.91 14.59
CA SER A 36 -1.10 -8.92 14.34
C SER A 36 -1.47 -7.87 13.30
N GLY A 37 -2.12 -8.29 12.21
CA GLY A 37 -2.60 -7.40 11.17
C GLY A 37 -3.95 -6.73 11.48
N TRP A 38 -4.35 -5.80 10.62
CA TRP A 38 -5.56 -5.01 10.80
C TRP A 38 -6.79 -5.69 10.20
N SER A 39 -6.63 -6.46 9.12
CA SER A 39 -7.71 -7.29 8.55
C SER A 39 -7.51 -8.79 8.79
N ILE A 40 -6.28 -9.21 9.07
CA ILE A 40 -5.86 -10.61 9.19
C ILE A 40 -5.02 -10.80 10.44
N GLN A 41 -5.04 -12.03 10.98
CA GLN A 41 -4.42 -12.31 12.28
C GLN A 41 -2.89 -12.32 12.24
N HIS A 42 -2.27 -12.77 11.15
CA HIS A 42 -0.83 -12.97 11.09
C HIS A 42 -0.21 -12.18 9.93
N LEU A 43 0.69 -11.27 10.29
CA LEU A 43 1.65 -10.62 9.41
C LEU A 43 3.06 -11.10 9.74
N TYR A 44 3.92 -11.11 8.73
CA TYR A 44 5.32 -11.52 8.79
C TYR A 44 6.17 -10.30 8.45
N ASN A 45 7.18 -10.01 9.27
CA ASN A 45 8.13 -8.94 8.99
C ASN A 45 9.21 -9.44 8.02
N TYR A 46 9.10 -9.08 6.75
CA TYR A 46 10.05 -9.44 5.69
C TYR A 46 10.75 -8.17 5.21
N ASN A 47 12.08 -8.14 5.28
CA ASN A 47 12.90 -6.97 4.90
C ASN A 47 12.44 -5.65 5.54
N GLY A 48 11.94 -5.72 6.79
CA GLY A 48 11.44 -4.56 7.52
C GLY A 48 9.98 -4.19 7.24
N PHE A 49 9.29 -4.86 6.30
CA PHE A 49 7.90 -4.61 5.95
C PHE A 49 6.98 -5.71 6.48
N TRP A 50 5.79 -5.32 6.97
CA TRP A 50 4.79 -6.27 7.48
C TRP A 50 3.85 -6.71 6.35
N ILE A 51 3.94 -7.99 5.96
CA ILE A 51 3.20 -8.57 4.85
C ILE A 51 2.48 -9.85 5.26
N ASP A 52 1.39 -10.17 4.58
CA ASP A 52 0.66 -11.41 4.83
C ASP A 52 1.27 -12.60 4.10
N GLU A 53 0.83 -13.80 4.49
CA GLU A 53 1.32 -15.06 3.93
C GLU A 53 1.21 -15.13 2.40
N MET A 54 0.07 -14.68 1.84
CA MET A 54 -0.20 -14.72 0.40
C MET A 54 0.70 -13.74 -0.34
N LEU A 55 0.84 -12.52 0.19
CA LEU A 55 1.71 -11.50 -0.38
C LEU A 55 3.19 -11.87 -0.30
N LEU A 56 3.63 -12.50 0.80
CA LEU A 56 5.00 -13.00 0.90
C LEU A 56 5.29 -14.01 -0.21
N LYS A 57 4.40 -14.97 -0.45
CA LYS A 57 4.54 -15.92 -1.57
C LYS A 57 4.56 -15.20 -2.92
N ALA A 58 3.68 -14.22 -3.11
CA ALA A 58 3.61 -13.44 -4.35
C ALA A 58 4.90 -12.65 -4.61
N ILE A 59 5.52 -12.08 -3.58
CA ILE A 59 6.81 -11.36 -3.69
C ILE A 59 7.92 -12.32 -4.13
N LEU A 60 8.05 -13.49 -3.51
CA LEU A 60 9.07 -14.48 -3.88
C LEU A 60 8.90 -14.95 -5.35
N LEU A 61 7.65 -15.15 -5.78
CA LEU A 61 7.33 -15.48 -7.17
C LEU A 61 7.68 -14.34 -8.13
N LEU A 62 7.38 -13.09 -7.76
CA LEU A 62 7.74 -11.92 -8.57
C LEU A 62 9.26 -11.77 -8.68
N ASP A 63 9.99 -11.86 -7.58
CA ASP A 63 11.46 -11.75 -7.57
C ASP A 63 12.12 -12.80 -8.47
N THR A 64 11.51 -13.98 -8.58
CA THR A 64 12.05 -15.09 -9.41
C THR A 64 11.63 -14.99 -10.87
N TYR A 65 10.35 -14.73 -11.14
CA TYR A 65 9.79 -14.87 -12.49
C TYR A 65 9.51 -13.56 -13.21
N PHE A 66 9.41 -12.43 -12.50
CA PHE A 66 9.11 -11.14 -13.14
C PHE A 66 10.34 -10.60 -13.89
N LYS A 67 10.25 -10.59 -15.22
CA LYS A 67 11.24 -9.96 -16.10
C LYS A 67 10.67 -8.66 -16.60
N SER A 68 11.21 -7.54 -16.11
CA SER A 68 10.83 -6.22 -16.59
C SER A 68 11.38 -5.96 -17.99
N GLU A 69 10.57 -5.33 -18.84
CA GLU A 69 10.96 -4.80 -20.14
C GLU A 69 11.22 -3.29 -20.05
N PRO A 70 12.09 -2.71 -20.89
CA PRO A 70 12.35 -1.26 -20.88
C PRO A 70 11.12 -0.38 -21.12
N THR A 71 10.04 -0.97 -21.68
CA THR A 71 8.77 -0.30 -21.94
C THR A 71 7.77 -0.39 -20.79
N ASP A 72 8.08 -1.16 -19.75
CA ASP A 72 7.17 -1.36 -18.64
C ASP A 72 7.07 -0.11 -17.78
N ILE A 73 5.84 0.21 -17.39
CA ILE A 73 5.54 1.28 -16.44
C ILE A 73 5.01 0.61 -15.18
N VAL A 74 5.83 0.62 -14.13
CA VAL A 74 5.43 0.08 -12.84
C VAL A 74 4.70 1.13 -12.04
N LEU A 75 3.53 0.74 -11.54
CA LEU A 75 2.66 1.56 -10.74
C LEU A 75 2.79 1.20 -9.27
N ALA A 76 3.49 2.03 -8.50
CA ALA A 76 3.69 1.81 -7.08
C ALA A 76 3.04 2.90 -6.22
N SER A 77 2.35 2.48 -5.17
CA SER A 77 1.81 3.38 -4.15
C SER A 77 1.43 2.58 -2.91
N PHE A 78 1.55 3.20 -1.73
CA PHE A 78 1.06 2.59 -0.51
C PHE A 78 -0.46 2.39 -0.55
N MET A 79 -0.98 1.36 0.12
CA MET A 79 -2.40 1.09 0.09
C MET A 79 -3.19 2.32 0.58
N LYS A 80 -4.24 2.67 -0.17
CA LYS A 80 -5.17 3.78 0.14
C LYS A 80 -4.55 5.19 0.04
N SER A 81 -3.37 5.34 -0.55
CA SER A 81 -2.87 6.65 -1.00
C SER A 81 -3.41 7.07 -2.39
N GLY A 82 -4.44 6.37 -2.89
CA GLY A 82 -5.17 6.76 -4.10
C GLY A 82 -5.08 5.81 -5.29
N THR A 83 -4.69 4.54 -5.11
CA THR A 83 -4.56 3.50 -6.16
C THR A 83 -5.72 3.46 -7.17
N THR A 84 -6.97 3.55 -6.73
CA THR A 84 -8.14 3.52 -7.64
C THR A 84 -8.22 4.75 -8.55
N TRP A 85 -7.93 5.93 -7.98
CA TRP A 85 -7.79 7.16 -8.76
C TRP A 85 -6.56 7.10 -9.67
N LEU A 86 -5.49 6.47 -9.19
CA LEU A 86 -4.20 6.36 -9.84
C LEU A 86 -4.18 5.30 -10.96
N LYS A 87 -4.96 4.20 -10.89
CA LYS A 87 -5.24 3.31 -12.04
C LYS A 87 -5.95 4.09 -13.15
N THR A 88 -6.93 4.91 -12.80
CA THR A 88 -7.73 5.66 -13.77
C THR A 88 -6.98 6.86 -14.36
N LEU A 89 -6.14 7.50 -13.55
CA LEU A 89 -5.22 8.53 -14.00
C LEU A 89 -3.92 7.98 -14.57
N MET A 90 -3.51 6.73 -14.39
CA MET A 90 -2.40 6.13 -15.14
C MET A 90 -2.81 5.84 -16.59
N PHE A 91 -4.10 5.50 -16.79
CA PHE A 91 -4.75 5.59 -18.11
C PHE A 91 -4.72 7.03 -18.66
N SER A 92 -4.36 8.03 -17.84
CA SER A 92 -4.34 9.47 -18.15
C SER A 92 -3.13 10.26 -17.58
N THR A 93 -1.95 9.64 -17.29
CA THR A 93 -0.70 10.22 -16.66
C THR A 93 -0.47 10.24 -15.09
N LEU A 94 0.29 9.23 -14.55
CA LEU A 94 1.39 9.17 -13.50
C LEU A 94 1.26 9.51 -11.95
N ASN A 95 2.28 9.14 -11.11
CA ASN A 95 2.27 8.48 -9.74
C ASN A 95 2.65 9.30 -8.46
N ARG A 96 2.27 8.86 -7.21
CA ARG A 96 1.81 9.73 -6.06
C ARG A 96 2.20 9.34 -4.62
N ASP A 97 2.13 10.33 -3.71
CA ASP A 97 2.24 10.32 -2.23
C ASP A 97 1.04 11.03 -1.56
N ARG A 98 0.65 10.73 -0.31
CA ARG A 98 -0.57 11.26 0.36
C ARG A 98 -0.33 11.50 1.85
N ASP A 99 -0.94 12.55 2.44
CA ASP A 99 -0.82 12.83 3.89
C ASP A 99 -1.04 11.56 4.74
N PRO A 100 -0.08 11.16 5.59
CA PRO A 100 -0.16 9.96 6.43
C PRO A 100 -1.41 9.90 7.29
N LYS A 101 -1.93 11.06 7.73
CA LYS A 101 -3.16 11.16 8.54
C LYS A 101 -4.38 10.72 7.72
N ASP A 102 -4.46 11.15 6.47
CA ASP A 102 -5.53 10.76 5.54
C ASP A 102 -5.37 9.30 5.06
N VAL A 103 -4.14 8.81 4.94
CA VAL A 103 -3.84 7.40 4.65
C VAL A 103 -4.32 6.51 5.79
N LEU A 104 -4.01 6.83 7.05
CA LEU A 104 -4.45 6.09 8.24
C LEU A 104 -5.98 5.92 8.26
N VAL A 105 -6.73 7.02 8.21
CA VAL A 105 -8.21 6.98 8.26
C VAL A 105 -8.75 6.18 7.09
N SER A 106 -8.22 6.39 5.88
CA SER A 106 -8.68 5.65 4.71
C SER A 106 -8.33 4.15 4.77
N LYS A 107 -7.21 3.79 5.37
CA LYS A 107 -6.76 2.41 5.55
C LYS A 107 -7.62 1.70 6.60
N TRP A 108 -7.82 2.31 7.77
CA TRP A 108 -8.66 1.76 8.83
C TRP A 108 -10.08 1.44 8.32
N HIS A 109 -10.77 2.41 7.70
CA HIS A 109 -12.12 2.18 7.15
C HIS A 109 -12.16 1.07 6.10
N PHE A 110 -11.11 0.93 5.29
CA PHE A 110 -11.05 -0.12 4.26
C PHE A 110 -10.79 -1.49 4.89
N MET A 111 -9.84 -1.58 5.83
CA MET A 111 -9.52 -2.84 6.50
C MET A 111 -10.66 -3.34 7.38
N CYS A 112 -11.40 -2.46 8.05
CA CYS A 112 -12.61 -2.85 8.79
C CYS A 112 -13.67 -3.53 7.89
N LYS A 113 -13.71 -3.21 6.59
CA LYS A 113 -14.62 -3.86 5.63
C LYS A 113 -14.12 -5.23 5.17
N LEU A 114 -12.79 -5.45 5.18
CA LEU A 114 -12.16 -6.70 4.76
C LEU A 114 -11.89 -7.67 5.93
N ARG A 115 -11.88 -7.16 7.16
CA ARG A 115 -11.59 -7.92 8.37
C ARG A 115 -12.59 -9.06 8.52
N SER A 116 -12.08 -10.25 8.85
CA SER A 116 -12.94 -11.40 9.15
C SER A 116 -13.92 -11.06 10.27
N LYS A 117 -15.18 -11.53 10.13
CA LYS A 117 -16.24 -11.31 11.13
C LYS A 117 -15.94 -12.02 12.45
N ASP A 118 -15.06 -13.02 12.44
CA ASP A 118 -14.67 -13.80 13.62
C ASP A 118 -13.60 -13.09 14.47
N LEU A 119 -12.99 -12.03 13.94
CA LEU A 119 -12.02 -11.22 14.67
C LEU A 119 -12.73 -10.09 15.42
N THR A 120 -12.24 -9.77 16.63
CA THR A 120 -12.72 -8.61 17.37
C THR A 120 -12.57 -7.33 16.54
N PRO A 121 -13.56 -6.41 16.55
CA PRO A 121 -13.45 -5.15 15.83
C PRO A 121 -12.19 -4.38 16.26
N LEU A 122 -11.40 -3.93 15.28
CA LEU A 122 -10.21 -3.10 15.56
C LEU A 122 -10.66 -1.66 15.82
N SER A 123 -10.42 -1.16 17.03
CA SER A 123 -10.72 0.24 17.35
C SER A 123 -9.80 1.19 16.57
N PHE A 124 -10.23 2.44 16.40
CA PHE A 124 -9.41 3.44 15.73
C PHE A 124 -8.14 3.76 16.53
N ASP A 125 -8.22 3.78 17.86
CA ASP A 125 -7.08 4.05 18.75
C ASP A 125 -6.01 2.95 18.62
N GLU A 126 -6.42 1.68 18.63
CA GLU A 126 -5.49 0.56 18.38
C GLU A 126 -4.88 0.63 16.98
N ALA A 127 -5.68 0.95 15.95
CA ALA A 127 -5.18 1.10 14.59
C ALA A 127 -4.17 2.26 14.48
N PHE A 128 -4.42 3.37 15.16
CA PHE A 128 -3.53 4.52 15.24
C PHE A 128 -2.19 4.15 15.88
N GLU A 129 -2.21 3.44 17.01
CA GLU A 129 -0.98 2.98 17.69
C GLU A 129 -0.15 2.06 16.78
N LEU A 130 -0.81 1.06 16.20
CA LEU A 130 -0.18 0.13 15.26
C LEU A 130 0.41 0.84 14.05
N PHE A 131 -0.29 1.84 13.48
CA PHE A 131 0.21 2.64 12.37
C PHE A 131 1.47 3.42 12.74
N CYS A 132 1.47 4.08 13.91
CA CYS A 132 2.62 4.84 14.40
C CYS A 132 3.84 3.95 14.66
N LEU A 133 3.62 2.73 15.14
CA LEU A 133 4.66 1.71 15.30
C LEU A 133 5.12 1.11 13.97
N GLY A 134 4.46 1.45 12.85
CA GLY A 134 4.73 0.90 11.53
C GLY A 134 4.16 -0.50 11.30
N VAL A 135 3.42 -1.05 12.26
CA VAL A 135 2.82 -2.40 12.23
C VAL A 135 1.45 -2.34 11.56
N SER A 136 1.45 -2.41 10.24
CA SER A 136 0.22 -2.46 9.44
C SER A 136 0.52 -3.11 8.10
N GLU A 137 -0.47 -3.58 7.36
CA GLU A 137 -0.24 -4.23 6.06
C GLU A 137 0.57 -3.30 5.13
N PHE A 138 1.70 -3.78 4.59
CA PHE A 138 2.68 -3.02 3.79
C PHE A 138 3.47 -1.93 4.53
N GLY A 139 3.21 -1.70 5.82
CA GLY A 139 3.95 -0.74 6.64
C GLY A 139 5.39 -1.19 6.93
N PRO A 140 6.27 -0.29 7.36
CA PRO A 140 6.00 1.09 7.78
C PRO A 140 5.74 2.07 6.61
N PHE A 141 4.73 2.92 6.76
CA PHE A 141 4.36 3.91 5.74
C PHE A 141 5.53 4.82 5.35
N TRP A 142 6.21 5.40 6.34
CA TRP A 142 7.29 6.36 6.09
C TRP A 142 8.47 5.76 5.34
N GLU A 143 8.86 4.51 5.65
CA GLU A 143 9.94 3.85 4.91
C GLU A 143 9.53 3.54 3.46
N HIS A 144 8.27 3.17 3.25
CA HIS A 144 7.73 3.02 1.90
C HIS A 144 7.78 4.35 1.12
N VAL A 145 7.42 5.48 1.72
CA VAL A 145 7.51 6.78 1.02
C VAL A 145 8.96 7.15 0.74
N LEU A 146 9.84 7.01 1.74
CA LEU A 146 11.25 7.37 1.63
C LEU A 146 12.01 6.54 0.61
N SER A 147 11.68 5.25 0.44
CA SER A 147 12.35 4.41 -0.55
C SER A 147 12.09 4.92 -1.97
N TYR A 148 10.84 5.25 -2.31
CA TYR A 148 10.49 5.81 -3.62
C TYR A 148 10.99 7.23 -3.80
N TRP A 149 10.98 8.05 -2.74
CA TRP A 149 11.57 9.39 -2.78
C TRP A 149 13.07 9.34 -3.12
N ARG A 150 13.85 8.51 -2.42
CA ARG A 150 15.28 8.33 -2.69
C ARG A 150 15.50 7.83 -4.12
N ALA A 151 14.75 6.83 -4.56
CA ALA A 151 14.82 6.32 -5.91
C ALA A 151 14.50 7.41 -6.96
N SER A 152 13.55 8.30 -6.67
CA SER A 152 13.22 9.44 -7.55
C SER A 152 14.34 10.46 -7.69
N LEU A 153 15.12 10.67 -6.62
CA LEU A 153 16.30 11.53 -6.66
C LEU A 153 17.48 10.87 -7.39
N GLU A 154 17.64 9.55 -7.24
CA GLU A 154 18.69 8.78 -7.91
C GLU A 154 18.43 8.59 -9.41
N SER A 155 17.17 8.60 -9.84
CA SER A 155 16.77 8.37 -11.23
C SER A 155 15.58 9.25 -11.64
N PRO A 156 15.75 10.58 -11.67
CA PRO A 156 14.65 11.52 -11.95
C PRO A 156 14.05 11.36 -13.35
N ASP A 157 14.82 10.87 -14.32
CA ASP A 157 14.34 10.59 -15.68
C ASP A 157 13.49 9.32 -15.78
N LYS A 158 13.50 8.47 -14.74
CA LYS A 158 12.79 7.18 -14.71
C LYS A 158 11.66 7.15 -13.69
N ILE A 159 11.78 7.95 -12.62
CA ILE A 159 10.88 7.89 -11.47
C ILE A 159 10.30 9.28 -11.22
N LEU A 160 9.00 9.40 -11.48
CA LEU A 160 8.21 10.59 -11.17
C LEU A 160 7.51 10.44 -9.82
N PHE A 161 7.72 11.41 -8.91
CA PHE A 161 7.12 11.46 -7.57
C PHE A 161 6.19 12.68 -7.44
N LEU A 162 4.91 12.49 -7.07
CA LEU A 162 3.89 13.55 -6.99
C LEU A 162 3.11 13.50 -5.67
N ARG A 163 2.38 14.55 -5.26
CA ARG A 163 1.50 14.54 -4.07
C ARG A 163 0.00 14.48 -4.43
N TYR A 164 -0.80 13.78 -3.63
CA TYR A 164 -2.24 13.60 -3.84
C TYR A 164 -2.99 14.94 -3.81
N GLU A 165 -2.58 15.81 -2.90
CA GLU A 165 -3.15 17.13 -2.67
C GLU A 165 -2.98 18.04 -3.89
N GLU A 166 -1.89 17.86 -4.64
CA GLU A 166 -1.63 18.59 -5.88
C GLU A 166 -2.51 18.09 -7.03
N LEU A 167 -2.82 16.79 -7.07
CA LEU A 167 -3.61 16.18 -8.13
C LEU A 167 -5.11 16.46 -8.02
N LYS A 168 -5.63 16.63 -6.81
CA LYS A 168 -7.04 17.01 -6.61
C LYS A 168 -7.36 18.39 -7.24
N LYS A 169 -6.33 19.20 -7.53
CA LYS A 169 -6.48 20.49 -8.23
C LYS A 169 -6.81 20.33 -9.73
N GLN A 170 -6.78 19.12 -10.31
CA GLN A 170 -7.09 18.85 -11.73
C GLN A 170 -8.23 17.80 -11.86
N PRO A 171 -9.48 18.19 -12.15
CA PRO A 171 -10.63 17.33 -11.85
C PRO A 171 -11.41 16.88 -13.09
N GLU A 172 -10.98 15.90 -13.89
CA GLU A 172 -11.89 15.24 -14.86
C GLU A 172 -11.60 13.74 -15.08
N VAL A 173 -11.96 12.91 -14.10
CA VAL A 173 -11.91 11.44 -14.27
C VAL A 173 -13.18 10.78 -13.73
N VAL A 174 -13.95 10.15 -14.63
CA VAL A 174 -15.15 9.39 -14.31
C VAL A 174 -14.78 7.93 -14.06
N VAL A 175 -15.09 7.40 -12.88
CA VAL A 175 -14.75 6.04 -12.44
C VAL A 175 -15.99 5.18 -12.27
N ASN A 176 -15.97 3.94 -12.77
CA ASN A 176 -17.07 2.99 -12.57
C ASN A 176 -17.04 2.40 -11.15
N LYS A 177 -18.12 2.64 -10.38
CA LYS A 177 -18.25 2.22 -8.97
C LYS A 177 -19.07 0.94 -8.78
N LYS A 178 -19.63 0.35 -9.84
CA LYS A 178 -20.49 -0.83 -9.77
C LYS A 178 -19.73 -2.13 -10.02
N GLY A 179 -20.06 -3.18 -9.26
CA GLY A 179 -19.51 -4.52 -9.38
C GLY A 179 -18.58 -4.91 -8.23
N VAL A 180 -17.91 -6.05 -8.37
CA VAL A 180 -16.97 -6.62 -7.38
C VAL A 180 -15.59 -6.74 -8.03
N GLU A 181 -14.53 -6.51 -7.26
CA GLU A 181 -13.13 -6.74 -7.64
C GLU A 181 -12.55 -7.80 -6.70
N LYS A 182 -11.90 -8.82 -7.26
CA LYS A 182 -11.20 -9.85 -6.49
C LYS A 182 -9.81 -9.36 -6.11
N LEU A 183 -9.49 -9.42 -4.83
CA LEU A 183 -8.18 -9.08 -4.25
C LEU A 183 -7.67 -10.31 -3.49
N GLY A 184 -6.97 -11.22 -4.20
CA GLY A 184 -6.63 -12.52 -3.65
C GLY A 184 -7.89 -13.33 -3.30
N ASN A 185 -7.99 -13.78 -2.05
CA ASN A 185 -9.14 -14.53 -1.52
C ASN A 185 -10.33 -13.62 -1.12
N PHE A 186 -10.20 -12.30 -1.26
CA PHE A 186 -11.25 -11.36 -0.87
C PHE A 186 -12.04 -10.87 -2.08
N GLU A 187 -13.36 -10.88 -1.96
CA GLU A 187 -14.25 -10.20 -2.89
C GLU A 187 -14.65 -8.84 -2.31
N VAL A 188 -14.30 -7.76 -3.03
CA VAL A 188 -14.51 -6.39 -2.57
C VAL A 188 -15.43 -5.65 -3.52
N GLU A 189 -16.56 -5.14 -3.02
CA GLU A 189 -17.42 -4.29 -3.83
C GLU A 189 -16.67 -3.04 -4.30
N LYS A 190 -16.78 -2.69 -5.59
CA LYS A 190 -16.05 -1.56 -6.19
C LYS A 190 -16.35 -0.23 -5.50
N GLN A 191 -17.56 -0.06 -4.95
CA GLN A 191 -17.90 1.12 -4.16
C GLN A 191 -17.03 1.29 -2.91
N SER A 192 -16.51 0.20 -2.32
CA SER A 192 -15.67 0.26 -1.12
C SER A 192 -14.30 0.91 -1.35
N PHE A 193 -13.88 1.05 -2.60
CA PHE A 193 -12.69 1.82 -2.96
C PHE A 193 -12.93 3.34 -2.93
N PHE A 194 -14.19 3.78 -2.91
CA PHE A 194 -14.60 5.19 -2.91
C PHE A 194 -15.24 5.54 -1.57
N ARG A 195 -14.58 6.40 -0.77
CA ARG A 195 -15.09 6.87 0.53
C ARG A 195 -15.59 8.30 0.45
N LYS A 196 -14.73 9.28 0.72
CA LYS A 196 -15.02 10.72 0.58
C LYS A 196 -14.18 11.40 -0.51
N GLY A 197 -12.91 11.01 -0.64
CA GLY A 197 -11.98 11.68 -1.57
C GLY A 197 -11.66 13.12 -1.15
N GLU A 198 -11.74 13.40 0.15
CA GLU A 198 -11.49 14.70 0.76
C GLU A 198 -10.11 14.73 1.41
N ILE A 199 -9.43 15.87 1.31
CA ILE A 199 -8.16 16.14 2.00
C ILE A 199 -8.53 16.72 3.37
N GLY A 200 -7.86 16.25 4.41
CA GLY A 200 -8.10 16.74 5.77
C GLY A 200 -9.28 16.09 6.48
N ASP A 201 -9.83 15.01 5.93
CA ASP A 201 -10.92 14.26 6.60
C ASP A 201 -10.43 13.60 7.89
N TRP A 202 -9.11 13.45 8.05
CA TRP A 202 -8.48 13.08 9.30
C TRP A 202 -8.90 13.94 10.50
N LYS A 203 -9.26 15.22 10.29
CA LYS A 203 -9.73 16.14 11.35
C LYS A 203 -11.01 15.67 12.06
N ASN A 204 -11.77 14.79 11.42
CA ASN A 204 -12.99 14.23 11.99
C ASN A 204 -12.73 13.02 12.91
N TYR A 205 -11.49 12.53 12.97
CA TYR A 205 -11.14 11.28 13.64
C TYR A 205 -9.95 11.41 14.60
N LEU A 206 -8.93 12.18 14.23
CA LEU A 206 -7.73 12.37 15.07
C LEU A 206 -7.95 13.52 16.06
N SER A 207 -7.53 13.31 17.31
CA SER A 207 -7.31 14.40 18.25
C SER A 207 -6.09 15.24 17.83
N GLU A 208 -5.95 16.45 18.39
CA GLU A 208 -4.75 17.26 18.15
C GLU A 208 -3.48 16.54 18.62
N GLU A 209 -3.52 15.82 19.75
CA GLU A 209 -2.39 15.02 20.23
C GLU A 209 -1.97 13.92 19.24
N MET A 210 -2.95 13.19 18.68
CA MET A 210 -2.70 12.14 17.69
C MET A 210 -2.10 12.71 16.40
N LYS A 211 -2.62 13.86 15.94
CA LYS A 211 -2.11 14.56 14.78
C LYS A 211 -0.68 15.06 15.03
N ASP A 212 -0.43 15.72 16.16
CA ASP A 212 0.90 16.22 16.51
C ASP A 212 1.92 15.08 16.62
N ARG A 213 1.50 13.90 17.11
CA ARG A 213 2.33 12.70 17.13
C ARG A 213 2.67 12.19 15.72
N ILE A 214 1.70 12.06 14.82
CA ILE A 214 1.95 11.65 13.42
C ILE A 214 2.86 12.66 12.72
N ASP A 215 2.60 13.95 12.91
CA ASP A 215 3.39 15.02 12.32
C ASP A 215 4.83 15.00 12.87
N GLY A 216 5.00 14.74 14.17
CA GLY A 216 6.30 14.56 14.81
C GLY A 216 7.08 13.36 14.25
N ILE A 217 6.45 12.19 14.13
CA ILE A 217 7.06 11.00 13.52
C ILE A 217 7.46 11.29 12.07
N THR A 218 6.55 11.91 11.31
CA THR A 218 6.81 12.27 9.91
C THR A 218 8.00 13.20 9.78
N LYS A 219 8.04 14.27 10.57
CA LYS A 219 9.15 15.22 10.58
C LYS A 219 10.46 14.55 10.95
N GLN A 220 10.46 13.70 11.97
CA GLN A 220 11.65 12.96 12.39
C GLN A 220 12.14 12.02 11.29
N LYS A 221 11.24 11.27 10.65
CA LYS A 221 11.58 10.32 9.60
C LYS A 221 12.06 10.98 8.31
N PHE A 222 11.52 12.16 7.99
CA PHE A 222 11.90 12.90 6.78
C PHE A 222 13.07 13.86 7.02
N GLN A 223 13.53 14.01 8.27
CA GLN A 223 14.65 14.89 8.58
C GLN A 223 15.90 14.48 7.79
N GLY A 224 16.47 15.44 7.06
CA GLY A 224 17.68 15.22 6.26
C GLY A 224 17.45 14.52 4.90
N SER A 225 16.22 14.13 4.56
CA SER A 225 15.91 13.51 3.26
C SER A 225 15.64 14.51 2.13
N GLY A 226 15.45 15.79 2.47
CA GLY A 226 14.99 16.82 1.53
C GLY A 226 13.49 16.77 1.21
N LEU A 227 12.75 15.77 1.73
CA LEU A 227 11.30 15.69 1.57
C LEU A 227 10.61 16.60 2.60
N ILE A 228 9.90 17.62 2.11
CA ILE A 228 9.09 18.51 2.97
C ILE A 228 7.87 17.72 3.48
N GLY A 229 7.48 17.92 4.74
CA GLY A 229 6.29 17.29 5.32
C GLY A 229 4.98 17.69 4.61
N PHE A 230 3.87 17.11 5.05
CA PHE A 230 2.55 17.26 4.43
C PHE A 230 1.72 18.46 4.92
N ASN A 231 2.30 19.33 5.76
CA ASN A 231 1.59 20.40 6.48
C ASN A 231 1.91 21.83 5.98
N GLU A 232 2.49 21.99 4.78
CA GLU A 232 2.69 23.30 4.12
C GLU A 232 1.82 23.44 2.87
#